data_AF-A0A8J4R878-F1
#
_entry.id   AF-A0A8J4R878-F1
#
_cell.length_a   1.000
_cell.length_b   1.000
_cell.length_c   1.000
_cell.angle_alpha   90.00
_cell.angle_beta   90.00
_cell.angle_gamma   90.00
#
_symmetry.space_group_name_H-M   'P 1'
#
loop_
_entity.id
_entity.type
_entity.pdbx_description
1 polymer ?
#
loop_
_entity_poly.entity_id
_entity_poly.type
_entity_poly.pdbx_seq_one_letter_code
_entity_poly.pdbx_strand_id
1 'polypeptide(L)'
;MGLDVSEQQFIWVVKKGKNEREEEDWLPKGFEKGMKGKGLILRGWAPQVLILDHEAVGGFVTHCGWNSTLEGVTAGVPTVTWPLSAEQFYNEKLVTQVLKIGVAVGVRQWIRVVGDSIKRNAIEKVVKQIMVGKEAEEMRGRAQVLGEMAKRAVEEEGSSYFDLNTLIEELRLHCS
;
A
#
# COMPACT_ATOMS: atom_id res chain seq x y z
N MET A 1 12.39 16.20 -3.79
CA MET A 1 11.78 14.87 -4.09
C MET A 1 10.27 14.99 -4.02
N GLY A 2 9.46 14.06 -4.55
CA GLY A 2 7.98 14.12 -4.46
C GLY A 2 7.44 14.16 -3.03
N LEU A 3 8.03 13.37 -2.14
CA LEU A 3 7.67 13.29 -0.71
C LEU A 3 8.01 14.56 0.08
N ASP A 4 8.99 15.35 -0.39
CA ASP A 4 9.44 16.56 0.31
C ASP A 4 8.49 17.75 0.02
N VAL A 5 7.97 17.86 -1.20
CA VAL A 5 6.98 18.90 -1.56
C VAL A 5 5.57 18.62 -1.04
N SER A 6 5.25 17.36 -0.75
CA SER A 6 3.91 17.03 -0.26
C SER A 6 3.66 17.58 1.13
N GLU A 7 4.73 17.92 1.88
CA GLU A 7 4.72 18.34 3.27
C GLU A 7 4.02 17.35 4.23
N GLN A 8 3.79 16.12 3.77
CA GLN A 8 3.20 15.05 4.57
C GLN A 8 4.27 14.26 5.30
N GLN A 9 3.92 13.73 6.47
CA GLN A 9 4.79 12.79 7.17
C GLN A 9 4.83 11.46 6.43
N PHE A 10 6.01 10.81 6.40
CA PHE A 10 6.16 9.54 5.69
C PHE A 10 7.11 8.57 6.38
N ILE A 11 6.84 7.28 6.16
CA ILE A 11 7.81 6.19 6.36
C ILE A 11 8.12 5.64 4.97
N TRP A 12 9.40 5.63 4.58
CA TRP A 12 9.84 5.08 3.31
C TRP A 12 10.74 3.88 3.51
N VAL A 13 10.29 2.72 3.07
CA VAL A 13 11.06 1.47 3.10
C VAL A 13 11.83 1.31 1.80
N VAL A 14 13.15 1.24 1.88
CA VAL A 14 14.05 1.07 0.73
C VAL A 14 14.74 -0.28 0.83
N LYS A 15 14.55 -1.14 -0.18
CA LYS A 15 15.25 -2.42 -0.25
C LYS A 15 16.72 -2.17 -0.59
N LYS A 16 17.64 -2.71 0.20
CA LYS A 16 19.06 -2.77 -0.16
C LYS A 16 19.26 -3.79 -1.29
N GLY A 17 19.89 -3.39 -2.38
CA GLY A 17 20.33 -4.31 -3.44
C GLY A 17 21.44 -5.24 -2.93
N LYS A 18 21.55 -6.45 -3.51
CA LYS A 18 22.54 -7.48 -3.09
C LYS A 18 24.02 -7.03 -3.23
N ASN A 19 24.29 -5.96 -3.97
CA ASN A 19 25.64 -5.48 -4.30
C ASN A 19 25.85 -3.97 -4.03
N GLU A 20 24.99 -3.32 -3.25
CA GLU A 20 25.11 -1.88 -3.02
C GLU A 20 26.20 -1.59 -1.99
N ARG A 21 27.29 -0.95 -2.46
CA ARG A 21 28.25 -0.22 -1.61
C ARG A 21 27.46 0.80 -0.79
N GLU A 22 27.97 1.16 0.39
CA GLU A 22 27.32 2.02 1.37
C GLU A 22 26.99 3.45 0.88
N GLU A 23 27.38 3.83 -0.34
CA GLU A 23 27.08 5.14 -0.93
C GLU A 23 25.64 5.21 -1.47
N GLU A 24 24.82 6.03 -0.82
CA GLU A 24 23.40 6.27 -1.13
C GLU A 24 23.23 7.29 -2.28
N ASP A 25 23.89 7.05 -3.41
CA ASP A 25 23.88 7.96 -4.56
C ASP A 25 22.50 8.12 -5.22
N TRP A 26 21.54 7.25 -4.86
CA TRP A 26 20.14 7.33 -5.30
C TRP A 26 19.33 8.40 -4.54
N LEU A 27 19.82 8.88 -3.39
CA LEU A 27 19.15 9.89 -2.57
C LEU A 27 19.82 11.27 -2.73
N PRO A 28 19.05 12.36 -2.91
CA PRO A 28 19.64 13.69 -2.97
C PRO A 28 20.45 14.03 -1.73
N LYS A 29 21.64 14.62 -1.90
CA LYS A 29 22.51 15.02 -0.79
C LYS A 29 21.76 15.90 0.20
N GLY A 30 21.82 15.53 1.49
CA GLY A 30 21.17 16.26 2.57
C GLY A 30 19.66 16.02 2.72
N PHE A 31 19.05 15.13 1.93
CA PHE A 31 17.62 14.84 2.00
C PHE A 31 17.17 14.39 3.40
N GLU A 32 17.81 13.39 3.99
CA GLU A 32 17.43 12.91 5.33
C GLU A 32 17.54 14.00 6.40
N LYS A 33 18.61 14.82 6.33
CA LYS A 33 18.80 15.95 7.24
C LYS A 33 17.67 16.97 7.07
N GLY A 34 17.24 17.24 5.84
CA GLY A 34 16.10 18.11 5.53
C GLY A 34 14.76 17.55 6.01
N MET A 35 14.66 16.23 6.19
CA MET A 35 13.43 15.55 6.58
C MET A 35 13.36 15.18 8.07
N LYS A 36 14.32 15.64 8.88
CA LYS A 36 14.31 15.41 10.33
C LYS A 36 12.99 15.92 10.95
N GLY A 37 12.24 15.01 11.55
CA GLY A 37 10.92 15.29 12.16
C GLY A 37 9.73 15.22 11.21
N LYS A 38 9.95 14.97 9.91
CA LYS A 38 8.90 14.81 8.89
C LYS A 38 8.93 13.45 8.21
N GLY A 39 10.10 12.82 8.04
CA GLY A 39 10.23 11.55 7.33
C GLY A 39 11.16 10.57 8.04
N LEU A 40 10.85 9.28 7.93
CA LEU A 40 11.68 8.17 8.39
C LEU A 40 12.02 7.26 7.20
N ILE A 41 13.30 7.00 6.96
CA ILE A 41 13.74 6.04 5.94
C ILE A 41 14.19 4.75 6.63
N LEU A 42 13.50 3.64 6.34
CA LEU A 42 13.84 2.30 6.80
C LEU A 42 14.56 1.55 5.67
N ARG A 43 15.75 1.02 5.96
CA ARG A 43 16.55 0.30 4.96
C ARG A 43 16.44 -1.20 5.21
N GLY A 44 16.09 -1.95 4.17
CA GLY A 44 15.88 -3.40 4.24
C GLY A 44 14.43 -3.75 4.54
N TRP A 45 14.14 -4.20 5.76
CA TRP A 45 12.82 -4.69 6.16
C TRP A 45 12.12 -3.70 7.11
N ALA A 46 10.79 -3.68 7.05
CA ALA A 46 9.93 -2.94 7.96
C ALA A 46 8.75 -3.82 8.40
N PRO A 47 8.25 -3.64 9.63
CA PRO A 47 7.08 -4.37 10.11
C PRO A 47 5.79 -3.80 9.48
N GLN A 48 5.55 -4.09 8.20
CA GLN A 48 4.49 -3.49 7.38
C GLN A 48 3.11 -3.59 8.04
N VAL A 49 2.74 -4.76 8.56
CA VAL A 49 1.46 -4.97 9.24
C VAL A 49 1.32 -4.07 10.47
N LEU A 50 2.35 -3.98 11.32
CA LEU A 50 2.32 -3.11 12.51
C LEU A 50 2.29 -1.63 12.15
N ILE A 51 2.94 -1.25 11.05
CA ILE A 51 2.88 0.13 10.54
C ILE A 51 1.45 0.43 10.09
N LEU A 52 0.86 -0.42 9.24
CA LEU A 52 -0.49 -0.21 8.70
C LEU A 52 -1.58 -0.20 9.78
N ASP A 53 -1.42 -0.98 10.84
CA ASP A 53 -2.37 -1.03 11.96
C ASP A 53 -2.26 0.19 12.90
N HIS A 54 -1.25 1.06 12.72
CA HIS A 54 -1.08 2.23 13.56
C HIS A 54 -2.00 3.38 13.13
N GLU A 55 -2.74 3.95 14.09
CA GLU A 55 -3.68 5.08 13.89
C GLU A 55 -3.12 6.32 13.18
N ALA A 56 -1.79 6.54 13.24
CA ALA A 56 -1.11 7.66 12.62
C ALA A 56 -0.93 7.47 11.10
N VAL A 57 -1.13 6.26 10.59
CA VAL A 57 -0.98 5.96 9.16
C VAL A 57 -2.20 6.44 8.40
N GLY A 58 -1.96 7.49 7.60
CA GLY A 58 -2.99 8.15 6.81
C GLY A 58 -3.20 7.57 5.43
N GLY A 59 -2.24 6.81 4.90
CA GLY A 59 -2.28 6.27 3.54
C GLY A 59 -1.11 5.34 3.27
N PHE A 60 -1.28 4.45 2.30
CA PHE A 60 -0.30 3.42 1.97
C PHE A 60 0.08 3.48 0.50
N VAL A 61 1.37 3.66 0.19
CA VAL A 61 1.86 3.52 -1.19
C VAL A 61 2.31 2.09 -1.42
N THR A 62 1.70 1.40 -2.39
CA THR A 62 1.98 -0.02 -2.64
C THR A 62 2.14 -0.33 -4.11
N HIS A 63 2.92 -1.37 -4.38
CA HIS A 63 3.07 -1.95 -5.71
C HIS A 63 1.90 -2.85 -6.11
N CYS A 64 0.86 -2.95 -5.29
CA CYS A 64 -0.36 -3.73 -5.56
C CYS A 64 -0.14 -5.24 -5.65
N GLY A 65 0.89 -5.78 -5.00
CA GLY A 65 0.95 -7.22 -4.71
C GLY A 65 -0.25 -7.62 -3.84
N TRP A 66 -0.77 -8.84 -4.05
CA TRP A 66 -2.03 -9.24 -3.41
C TRP A 66 -1.97 -9.20 -1.88
N ASN A 67 -0.87 -9.67 -1.28
CA ASN A 67 -0.69 -9.62 0.18
C ASN A 67 -0.71 -8.18 0.71
N SER A 68 0.06 -7.27 0.10
CA SER A 68 0.04 -5.85 0.50
C SER A 68 -1.32 -5.21 0.27
N THR A 69 -2.07 -5.65 -0.75
CA THR A 69 -3.42 -5.15 -1.02
C THR A 69 -4.38 -5.58 0.08
N LEU A 70 -4.33 -6.86 0.48
CA LEU A 70 -5.11 -7.37 1.60
C LEU A 70 -4.74 -6.67 2.92
N GLU A 71 -3.46 -6.51 3.22
CA GLU A 71 -3.02 -5.81 4.44
C GLU A 71 -3.53 -4.37 4.49
N GLY A 72 -3.47 -3.63 3.38
CA GLY A 72 -4.02 -2.27 3.31
C GLY A 72 -5.54 -2.22 3.47
N VAL A 73 -6.26 -3.16 2.85
CA VAL A 73 -7.72 -3.28 2.98
C VAL A 73 -8.12 -3.62 4.41
N THR A 74 -7.52 -4.66 5.00
CA THR A 74 -7.81 -5.11 6.37
C THR A 74 -7.47 -4.07 7.42
N ALA A 75 -6.40 -3.29 7.21
CA ALA A 75 -6.06 -2.16 8.06
C ALA A 75 -7.00 -0.94 7.88
N GLY A 76 -7.83 -0.94 6.83
CA GLY A 76 -8.71 0.18 6.51
C GLY A 76 -7.97 1.43 6.05
N VAL A 77 -6.83 1.26 5.39
CA VAL A 77 -5.94 2.35 4.97
C VAL A 77 -6.11 2.64 3.48
N PRO A 78 -6.42 3.90 3.08
CA PRO A 78 -6.52 4.24 1.67
C PRO A 78 -5.15 4.12 0.98
N THR A 79 -5.16 3.71 -0.29
CA THR A 79 -3.95 3.25 -0.99
C THR A 79 -3.58 4.08 -2.22
N VAL A 80 -2.32 4.49 -2.34
CA VAL A 80 -1.73 4.96 -3.62
C VAL A 80 -1.16 3.75 -4.35
N THR A 81 -1.62 3.51 -5.57
CA THR A 81 -1.20 2.35 -6.37
C THR A 81 -0.02 2.70 -7.27
N TRP A 82 1.01 1.86 -7.23
CA TRP A 82 2.23 1.96 -8.04
C TRP A 82 2.64 0.58 -8.58
N PRO A 83 1.80 -0.06 -9.43
CA PRO A 83 2.08 -1.39 -9.96
C PRO A 83 3.39 -1.45 -10.73
N LEU A 84 4.12 -2.55 -10.59
CA LEU A 84 5.42 -2.77 -11.25
C LEU A 84 5.33 -3.85 -12.34
N SER A 85 4.53 -4.91 -12.12
CA SER A 85 4.44 -6.06 -13.03
C SER A 85 3.18 -6.92 -12.83
N ALA A 86 2.84 -7.73 -13.82
CA ALA A 86 1.91 -8.86 -13.70
C ALA A 86 0.50 -8.49 -13.20
N GLU A 87 0.01 -9.23 -12.23
CA GLU A 87 -1.35 -9.12 -11.68
C GLU A 87 -1.58 -7.78 -10.95
N GLN A 88 -0.51 -7.07 -10.61
CA GLN A 88 -0.57 -5.81 -9.87
C GLN A 88 -1.39 -4.73 -10.59
N PHE A 89 -1.38 -4.72 -11.92
CA PHE A 89 -2.22 -3.80 -12.71
C PHE A 89 -3.71 -4.13 -12.62
N TYR A 90 -4.08 -5.39 -12.40
CA TYR A 90 -5.47 -5.78 -12.13
C TYR A 90 -5.86 -5.44 -10.69
N ASN A 91 -4.96 -5.67 -9.74
CA ASN A 91 -5.17 -5.28 -8.34
C ASN A 91 -5.31 -3.75 -8.20
N GLU A 92 -4.56 -2.96 -8.98
CA GLU A 92 -4.76 -1.52 -9.06
C GLU A 92 -6.19 -1.16 -9.47
N LYS A 93 -6.75 -1.82 -10.49
CA LYS A 93 -8.13 -1.55 -10.92
C LYS A 93 -9.14 -1.93 -9.85
N LEU A 94 -8.92 -3.04 -9.14
CA LEU A 94 -9.74 -3.41 -7.99
C LEU A 94 -9.73 -2.28 -6.94
N VAL A 95 -8.55 -1.82 -6.53
CA VAL A 95 -8.39 -0.77 -5.50
C VAL A 95 -9.00 0.57 -5.94
N THR A 96 -8.73 1.00 -7.18
CA THR A 96 -9.07 2.35 -7.66
C THR A 96 -10.46 2.46 -8.26
N GLN A 97 -10.95 1.45 -8.98
CA GLN A 97 -12.20 1.52 -9.75
C GLN A 97 -13.36 0.81 -9.06
N VAL A 98 -13.09 -0.33 -8.42
CA VAL A 98 -14.13 -1.17 -7.78
C VAL A 98 -14.32 -0.76 -6.32
N LEU A 99 -13.28 -0.90 -5.50
CA LEU A 99 -13.31 -0.56 -4.08
C LEU A 99 -13.32 0.97 -3.86
N LYS A 100 -12.73 1.72 -4.80
CA LYS A 100 -12.62 3.19 -4.76
C LYS A 100 -11.94 3.69 -3.48
N ILE A 101 -10.96 2.96 -2.97
CA ILE A 101 -10.19 3.30 -1.76
C ILE A 101 -8.79 3.79 -2.07
N GLY A 102 -8.51 4.13 -3.33
CA GLY A 102 -7.17 4.49 -3.72
C GLY A 102 -7.05 5.27 -5.01
N VAL A 103 -5.85 5.76 -5.24
CA VAL A 103 -5.47 6.62 -6.37
C VAL A 103 -4.24 6.07 -7.07
N ALA A 104 -4.28 6.03 -8.40
CA ALA A 104 -3.15 5.59 -9.20
C ALA A 104 -2.11 6.69 -9.36
N VAL A 105 -0.84 6.34 -9.17
CA VAL A 105 0.28 7.23 -9.51
C VAL A 105 0.39 7.46 -11.02
N GLY A 106 -0.21 6.57 -11.82
CA GLY A 106 -0.32 6.70 -13.28
C GLY A 106 0.72 5.94 -14.09
N VAL A 107 1.36 4.91 -13.51
CA VAL A 107 2.19 3.96 -14.27
C VAL A 107 1.31 3.16 -15.22
N ARG A 108 1.63 3.13 -16.51
CA ARG A 108 0.86 2.39 -17.52
C ARG A 108 1.62 1.22 -18.16
N GLN A 109 2.91 1.09 -17.88
CA GLN A 109 3.78 0.08 -18.50
C GLN A 109 4.57 -0.72 -17.47
N TRP A 110 4.83 -1.99 -17.81
CA TRP A 110 5.63 -2.90 -16.99
C TRP A 110 7.09 -2.45 -16.94
N ILE A 111 7.68 -2.43 -15.76
CA ILE A 111 9.08 -2.05 -15.59
C ILE A 111 9.96 -3.26 -15.88
N ARG A 112 10.33 -3.48 -17.14
CA ARG A 112 11.39 -4.44 -17.51
C ARG A 112 12.74 -3.81 -17.83
N VAL A 113 12.79 -2.53 -18.23
CA VAL A 113 14.08 -1.86 -18.54
C VAL A 113 14.07 -0.36 -18.18
N VAL A 114 12.98 0.38 -18.45
CA VAL A 114 12.77 1.77 -18.00
C VAL A 114 11.26 1.95 -17.84
N GLY A 115 10.77 2.01 -16.60
CA GLY A 115 9.36 2.33 -16.34
C GLY A 115 9.03 3.79 -16.67
N ASP A 116 7.74 4.12 -16.73
CA ASP A 116 7.30 5.51 -16.81
C ASP A 116 8.00 6.33 -15.70
N SER A 117 8.75 7.35 -16.09
CA SER A 117 9.39 8.25 -15.12
C SER A 117 8.32 9.10 -14.46
N ILE A 118 7.85 8.66 -13.29
CA ILE A 118 6.86 9.39 -12.51
C ILE A 118 7.48 10.72 -12.07
N LYS A 119 6.88 11.83 -12.52
CA LYS A 119 7.33 13.18 -12.17
C LYS A 119 7.08 13.46 -10.69
N ARG A 120 7.99 14.22 -10.06
CA ARG A 120 7.87 14.74 -8.68
C ARG A 120 6.48 15.30 -8.37
N ASN A 121 5.91 16.11 -9.27
CA ASN A 121 4.60 16.74 -9.08
C ASN A 121 3.44 15.75 -9.09
N ALA A 122 3.58 14.61 -9.79
CA ALA A 122 2.57 13.56 -9.77
C ALA A 122 2.51 12.88 -8.39
N ILE A 123 3.69 12.59 -7.81
CA ILE A 123 3.81 12.04 -6.44
C ILE A 123 3.21 13.01 -5.42
N GLU A 124 3.57 14.30 -5.51
CA GLU A 124 3.02 15.32 -4.62
C GLU A 124 1.48 15.34 -4.68
N LYS A 125 0.92 15.35 -5.89
CA LYS A 125 -0.52 15.42 -6.09
C LYS A 125 -1.24 14.20 -5.51
N VAL A 126 -0.79 12.98 -5.80
CA VAL A 126 -1.47 11.77 -5.30
C VAL A 126 -1.32 11.61 -3.79
N VAL A 127 -0.18 12.00 -3.21
CA VAL A 127 0.01 12.01 -1.75
C VAL A 127 -0.91 13.03 -1.09
N LYS A 128 -1.03 14.24 -1.65
CA LYS A 128 -1.98 15.24 -1.13
C LYS A 128 -3.43 14.76 -1.26
N GLN A 129 -3.79 14.17 -2.41
CA GLN A 129 -5.15 13.69 -2.69
C GLN A 129 -5.61 12.59 -1.72
N ILE A 130 -4.70 11.75 -1.22
CA ILE A 130 -5.03 10.68 -0.28
C ILE A 130 -4.99 11.11 1.19
N MET A 131 -4.28 12.21 1.49
CA MET A 131 -4.06 12.68 2.85
C MET A 131 -4.95 13.86 3.25
N VAL A 132 -5.34 14.71 2.31
CA VAL A 132 -5.95 16.02 2.59
C VAL A 132 -7.22 16.23 1.77
N GLY A 133 -8.26 16.75 2.44
CA GLY A 133 -9.49 17.20 1.81
C GLY A 133 -10.58 16.14 1.73
N LYS A 134 -11.73 16.54 1.20
CA LYS A 134 -12.95 15.73 1.21
C LYS A 134 -12.80 14.37 0.52
N GLU A 135 -12.08 14.31 -0.59
CA GLU A 135 -11.86 13.06 -1.32
C GLU A 135 -11.04 12.05 -0.48
N ALA A 136 -10.03 12.54 0.26
CA ALA A 136 -9.24 11.73 1.18
C ALA A 136 -10.11 11.16 2.32
N GLU A 137 -10.98 11.99 2.90
CA GLU A 137 -11.93 11.59 3.94
C GLU A 137 -12.91 10.52 3.44
N GLU A 138 -13.46 10.70 2.24
CA GLU A 138 -14.36 9.73 1.60
C GLU A 138 -13.66 8.40 1.31
N MET A 139 -12.42 8.42 0.80
CA MET A 139 -11.62 7.20 0.58
C MET A 139 -11.31 6.49 1.90
N ARG A 140 -10.94 7.25 2.94
CA ARG A 140 -10.65 6.71 4.27
C ARG A 140 -11.88 6.06 4.89
N GLY A 141 -13.05 6.71 4.80
CA GLY A 141 -14.30 6.14 5.30
C GLY A 141 -14.67 4.83 4.59
N ARG A 142 -14.51 4.77 3.26
CA ARG A 142 -14.71 3.50 2.51
C ARG A 142 -13.70 2.43 2.91
N ALA A 143 -12.44 2.79 3.07
CA ALA A 143 -11.38 1.87 3.48
C ALA A 143 -11.67 1.28 4.86
N GLN A 144 -12.08 2.10 5.84
CA GLN A 144 -12.45 1.65 7.18
C GLN A 144 -13.60 0.63 7.16
N VAL A 145 -14.69 0.93 6.44
CA VAL A 145 -15.83 0.01 6.30
C VAL A 145 -15.39 -1.32 5.68
N LEU A 146 -14.56 -1.29 4.64
CA LEU A 146 -14.05 -2.51 4.02
C LEU A 146 -13.11 -3.28 4.95
N GLY A 147 -12.29 -2.59 5.75
CA GLY A 147 -11.43 -3.22 6.75
C GLY A 147 -12.23 -3.93 7.84
N GLU A 148 -13.29 -3.31 8.34
CA GLU A 148 -14.22 -3.94 9.27
C GLU A 148 -14.90 -5.17 8.65
N MET A 149 -15.38 -5.07 7.41
CA MET A 149 -15.97 -6.20 6.69
C MET A 149 -14.96 -7.34 6.52
N ALA A 150 -13.70 -7.03 6.19
CA ALA A 150 -12.65 -8.03 6.03
C ALA A 150 -12.34 -8.74 7.35
N LYS A 151 -12.30 -8.02 8.48
CA LYS A 151 -12.11 -8.60 9.81
C LYS A 151 -13.26 -9.55 10.17
N ARG A 152 -14.51 -9.09 10.04
CA ARG A 152 -15.70 -9.91 10.31
C ARG A 152 -15.80 -11.16 9.43
N ALA A 153 -15.29 -11.12 8.19
CA ALA A 153 -15.35 -12.27 7.30
C ALA A 153 -14.56 -13.48 7.84
N VAL A 154 -13.50 -13.24 8.62
CA VAL A 154 -12.61 -14.28 9.15
C VAL A 154 -12.80 -14.58 10.64
N GLU A 155 -13.59 -13.76 11.35
CA GLU A 155 -14.02 -14.03 12.73
C GLU A 155 -14.94 -15.26 12.81
N GLU A 156 -15.13 -15.79 14.03
CA GLU A 156 -16.14 -16.83 14.26
C GLU A 156 -17.50 -16.38 13.74
N GLU A 157 -18.22 -17.30 13.07
CA GLU A 157 -19.48 -17.02 12.36
C GLU A 157 -19.34 -16.13 11.09
N GLY A 158 -18.12 -15.74 10.73
CA GLY A 158 -17.81 -15.03 9.49
C GLY A 158 -17.95 -15.88 8.23
N SER A 159 -18.14 -15.23 7.08
CA SER A 159 -18.36 -15.93 5.80
C SER A 159 -17.15 -16.79 5.39
N SER A 160 -15.94 -16.24 5.44
CA SER A 160 -14.72 -16.98 5.08
C SER A 160 -14.36 -18.04 6.12
N TYR A 161 -14.71 -17.81 7.40
CA TYR A 161 -14.61 -18.83 8.44
C TYR A 161 -15.51 -20.04 8.13
N PHE A 162 -16.77 -19.78 7.75
CA PHE A 162 -17.72 -20.82 7.37
C PHE A 162 -17.29 -21.57 6.10
N ASP A 163 -16.88 -20.84 5.05
CA ASP A 163 -16.42 -21.45 3.79
C ASP A 163 -15.22 -22.38 4.01
N LEU A 164 -14.27 -21.97 4.85
CA LEU A 164 -13.11 -22.79 5.19
C LEU A 164 -13.51 -24.05 5.96
N ASN A 165 -14.42 -23.95 6.93
CA ASN A 165 -14.91 -25.11 7.67
C ASN A 165 -15.67 -26.09 6.78
N THR A 166 -16.51 -25.56 5.89
CA THR A 166 -17.23 -26.38 4.89
C THR A 166 -16.25 -27.15 4.01
N LEU A 167 -15.19 -26.49 3.52
CA LEU A 167 -14.14 -27.15 2.74
C LEU A 167 -13.44 -28.26 3.55
N ILE A 168 -13.13 -28.02 4.83
CA ILE A 168 -12.50 -29.02 5.71
C ILE A 168 -13.41 -30.23 5.90
N GLU A 169 -14.72 -30.02 6.08
CA GLU A 169 -15.70 -31.09 6.21
C GLU A 169 -15.81 -31.93 4.94
N GLU A 170 -15.88 -31.29 3.77
CA GLU A 170 -15.89 -32.00 2.48
C GLU A 170 -14.65 -32.86 2.29
N LEU A 171 -13.46 -32.34 2.61
CA LEU A 171 -12.22 -33.09 2.50
C LEU A 171 -12.18 -34.30 3.45
N ARG A 172 -12.74 -34.18 4.66
CA ARG A 172 -12.84 -35.29 5.62
C ARG A 172 -13.73 -36.41 5.08
N LEU A 173 -14.84 -36.07 4.43
CA LEU A 173 -15.79 -37.04 3.85
C LEU A 173 -15.21 -37.82 2.66
N HIS A 174 -14.20 -37.28 1.97
CA HIS A 174 -13.58 -37.91 0.80
C HIS A 174 -12.24 -38.64 1.12
N CYS A 175 -11.77 -38.58 2.37
CA CYS A 175 -10.56 -39.29 2.83
C CYS A 175 -10.87 -40.48 3.75
N SER A 176 -12.14 -40.83 3.93
CA SER A 176 -12.63 -42.05 4.60
C SER A 176 -13.13 -43.06 3.58
#